data_AF-A0A1F5VFJ1-F1
#
_entry.id   AF-A0A1F5VFJ1-F1
#
_cell.length_a   1.000
_cell.length_b   1.000
_cell.length_c   1.000
_cell.angle_alpha   90.00
_cell.angle_beta   90.00
_cell.angle_gamma   90.00
#
_symmetry.space_group_name_H-M   'P 1'
#
loop_
_entity.id
_entity.type
_entity.pdbx_description
1 polymer ?
#
loop_
_entity_poly.entity_id
_entity_poly.type
_entity_poly.pdbx_seq_one_letter_code
_entity_poly.pdbx_strand_id
1 'polypeptide(L)'
;MNVLNFLGFVDFTSTIWNLVAYAGMVVILFGVKSKNYRPHLIGFGAVILTFFAFLFLRDYILTSLQLLIAISGVLEIFGVNKKVSTTIFSVLSAVLFITLIFGGYVPDALRWLGVFGALGIAFGLIFVPHRLGFVSMALGGALLVIYAPFVGAWVFFFLNLIFTILNLQMVMRLNKEQPI
;
A
#
# COMPACT_ATOMS: atom_id res chain seq x y z
N MET A 1 -27.44 3.17 -9.27
CA MET A 1 -26.02 3.12 -9.67
C MET A 1 -25.64 1.64 -9.80
N ASN A 2 -25.24 1.17 -10.98
CA ASN A 2 -24.93 -0.25 -11.18
C ASN A 2 -23.61 -0.62 -10.50
N VAL A 3 -23.49 -1.88 -10.04
CA VAL A 3 -22.32 -2.39 -9.31
C VAL A 3 -21.01 -2.18 -10.09
N LEU A 4 -21.05 -2.27 -11.42
CA LEU A 4 -19.91 -2.00 -12.29
C LEU A 4 -19.41 -0.55 -12.17
N ASN A 5 -20.32 0.43 -12.19
CA ASN A 5 -19.97 1.84 -12.02
C ASN A 5 -19.40 2.09 -10.61
N PHE A 6 -19.93 1.40 -9.59
CA PHE A 6 -19.39 1.47 -8.24
C PHE A 6 -17.97 0.92 -8.16
N LEU A 7 -17.63 -0.13 -8.91
CA LEU A 7 -16.29 -0.70 -8.95
C LEU A 7 -15.32 0.08 -9.87
N GLY A 8 -15.75 1.19 -10.48
CA GLY A 8 -14.96 2.04 -11.36
C GLY A 8 -15.12 1.76 -12.86
N PHE A 9 -15.91 0.77 -13.27
CA PHE A 9 -16.12 0.41 -14.69
C PHE A 9 -17.15 1.33 -15.34
N VAL A 10 -16.72 2.54 -15.71
CA VAL A 10 -17.60 3.58 -16.28
C VAL A 10 -17.48 3.70 -17.80
N ASP A 11 -16.26 3.55 -18.33
CA ASP A 11 -15.96 3.59 -19.77
C ASP A 11 -14.90 2.53 -20.14
N PHE A 12 -14.59 2.39 -21.43
CA PHE A 12 -13.65 1.37 -21.93
C PHE A 12 -12.24 1.53 -21.36
N THR A 13 -11.73 2.76 -21.31
CA THR A 13 -10.39 3.07 -20.75
C THR A 13 -10.35 2.73 -19.28
N SER A 14 -11.35 3.18 -18.51
CA SER A 14 -11.50 2.87 -17.10
C SER A 14 -11.64 1.36 -16.85
N THR A 15 -12.31 0.65 -17.74
CA THR A 15 -12.50 -0.79 -17.61
C THR A 15 -11.17 -1.53 -17.73
N ILE A 16 -10.34 -1.19 -18.72
CA ILE A 16 -9.01 -1.80 -18.89
C ILE A 16 -8.14 -1.53 -17.66
N TRP A 17 -8.06 -0.28 -17.22
CA TRP A 17 -7.22 0.10 -16.08
C TRP A 17 -7.67 -0.54 -14.78
N ASN A 18 -8.99 -0.58 -14.53
CA ASN A 18 -9.52 -1.27 -13.35
C ASN A 18 -9.29 -2.78 -13.42
N LEU A 19 -9.47 -3.44 -14.56
CA LEU A 19 -9.15 -4.87 -14.71
C LEU A 19 -7.69 -5.14 -14.35
N VAL A 20 -6.76 -4.34 -14.89
CA VAL A 20 -5.32 -4.45 -14.60
C VAL A 20 -5.05 -4.22 -13.11
N ALA A 21 -5.69 -3.22 -12.49
CA ALA A 21 -5.53 -2.92 -11.08
C ALA A 21 -6.09 -4.03 -10.17
N TYR A 22 -7.27 -4.58 -10.46
CA TYR A 22 -7.82 -5.73 -9.74
C TYR A 22 -6.96 -6.99 -9.94
N ALA A 23 -6.37 -7.19 -11.11
CA ALA A 23 -5.38 -8.26 -11.30
C ALA A 23 -4.15 -8.05 -10.41
N GLY A 24 -3.60 -6.83 -10.35
CA GLY A 24 -2.52 -6.46 -9.44
C GLY A 24 -2.86 -6.73 -7.98
N MET A 25 -4.07 -6.35 -7.55
CA MET A 25 -4.59 -6.63 -6.21
C MET A 25 -4.63 -8.14 -5.91
N VAL A 26 -5.15 -8.96 -6.83
CA VAL A 26 -5.21 -10.42 -6.68
C VAL A 26 -3.81 -11.02 -6.56
N VAL A 27 -2.84 -10.54 -7.36
CA VAL A 27 -1.44 -10.98 -7.25
C VAL A 27 -0.87 -10.66 -5.87
N ILE A 28 -1.10 -9.46 -5.34
CA ILE A 28 -0.64 -9.09 -3.98
C ILE A 28 -1.27 -10.01 -2.94
N LEU A 29 -2.59 -10.24 -3.01
CA LEU A 29 -3.30 -11.09 -2.06
C LEU A 29 -2.80 -12.54 -2.09
N PHE A 30 -2.45 -13.06 -3.28
CA PHE A 30 -1.81 -14.35 -3.42
C PHE A 30 -0.39 -14.36 -2.83
N GLY A 31 0.35 -13.27 -3.03
CA GLY A 31 1.66 -13.05 -2.41
C GLY A 31 1.63 -13.05 -0.89
N VAL A 32 0.61 -12.46 -0.27
CA VAL A 32 0.43 -12.47 1.20
C VAL A 32 0.22 -13.89 1.74
N LYS A 33 -0.44 -14.77 0.97
CA LYS A 33 -0.66 -16.18 1.36
C LYS A 33 0.53 -17.10 1.04
N SER A 34 1.31 -16.78 0.03
CA SER A 34 2.45 -17.60 -0.41
C SER A 34 3.68 -17.34 0.45
N LYS A 35 4.30 -18.40 1.02
CA LYS A 35 5.56 -18.23 1.79
C LYS A 35 6.79 -18.05 0.90
N ASN A 36 6.85 -18.74 -0.23
CA ASN A 36 8.05 -18.81 -1.07
C ASN A 36 8.13 -17.69 -2.12
N TYR A 37 6.99 -17.21 -2.61
CA TYR A 37 6.93 -16.22 -3.69
C TYR A 37 6.46 -14.84 -3.22
N ARG A 38 6.38 -14.64 -1.90
CA ARG A 38 5.85 -13.42 -1.28
C ARG A 38 6.44 -12.13 -1.86
N PRO A 39 7.78 -11.91 -1.84
CA PRO A 39 8.33 -10.62 -2.27
C PRO A 39 8.17 -10.40 -3.78
N HIS A 40 8.21 -11.46 -4.58
CA HIS A 40 7.99 -11.42 -6.03
C HIS A 40 6.55 -10.99 -6.37
N LEU A 41 5.56 -11.64 -5.74
CA LEU A 41 4.15 -11.38 -6.02
C LEU A 41 3.70 -10.02 -5.47
N ILE A 42 4.09 -9.69 -4.23
CA ILE A 42 3.78 -8.38 -3.65
C ILE A 42 4.47 -7.28 -4.45
N GLY A 43 5.76 -7.45 -4.80
CA GLY A 43 6.50 -6.48 -5.60
C GLY A 43 5.89 -6.28 -6.99
N PHE A 44 5.61 -7.35 -7.71
CA PHE A 44 5.01 -7.27 -9.05
C PHE A 44 3.63 -6.63 -9.04
N GLY A 45 2.76 -7.03 -8.09
CA GLY A 45 1.45 -6.41 -7.95
C GLY A 45 1.54 -4.93 -7.56
N ALA A 46 2.50 -4.55 -6.72
CA ALA A 46 2.74 -3.15 -6.37
C ALA A 46 3.23 -2.32 -7.57
N VAL A 47 4.06 -2.88 -8.45
CA VAL A 47 4.44 -2.23 -9.72
C VAL A 47 3.20 -1.96 -10.57
N ILE A 48 2.31 -2.94 -10.74
CA ILE A 48 1.04 -2.75 -11.49
C ILE A 48 0.22 -1.61 -10.88
N LEU A 49 0.05 -1.61 -9.55
CA LEU A 49 -0.72 -0.58 -8.85
C LEU A 49 -0.03 0.79 -8.88
N THR A 50 1.29 0.85 -9.00
CA THR A 50 2.05 2.09 -9.17
C THR A 50 1.71 2.73 -10.52
N PHE A 51 1.75 1.94 -11.61
CA PHE A 51 1.37 2.44 -12.93
C PHE A 51 -0.10 2.85 -13.00
N PHE A 52 -0.99 2.06 -12.39
CA PHE A 52 -2.41 2.42 -12.31
C PHE A 52 -2.62 3.73 -11.54
N ALA A 53 -2.00 3.90 -10.37
CA ALA A 53 -2.12 5.13 -9.59
C ALA A 53 -1.54 6.35 -10.33
N PHE A 54 -0.43 6.18 -11.03
CA PHE A 54 0.26 7.27 -11.71
C PHE A 54 -0.44 7.68 -13.02
N LEU A 55 -0.73 6.71 -13.89
CA LEU A 55 -1.22 6.97 -15.24
C LEU A 55 -2.73 7.20 -15.27
N PHE A 56 -3.48 6.41 -14.50
CA PHE A 56 -4.94 6.45 -14.53
C PHE A 56 -5.52 7.34 -13.45
N LEU A 57 -5.18 7.11 -12.17
CA LEU A 57 -5.72 7.92 -11.06
C LEU A 57 -5.08 9.30 -10.94
N ARG A 58 -3.85 9.48 -11.47
CA ARG A 58 -2.99 10.65 -11.24
C ARG A 58 -2.84 10.99 -9.74
N ASP A 59 -2.81 9.94 -8.92
CA ASP A 59 -2.71 10.06 -7.47
C ASP A 59 -1.28 9.78 -7.01
N TYR A 60 -0.53 10.85 -6.73
CA TYR A 60 0.88 10.75 -6.37
C TYR A 60 1.12 10.15 -4.99
N ILE A 61 0.14 10.21 -4.09
CA ILE A 61 0.23 9.61 -2.74
C ILE A 61 0.18 8.09 -2.86
N LEU A 62 -0.83 7.56 -3.56
CA LEU A 62 -0.95 6.12 -3.82
C LEU A 62 0.18 5.61 -4.69
N THR A 63 0.63 6.40 -5.68
CA THR A 63 1.80 6.07 -6.51
C THR A 63 3.04 5.90 -5.64
N SER A 64 3.31 6.87 -4.75
CA SER A 64 4.51 6.85 -3.89
C SER A 64 4.50 5.66 -2.94
N LEU A 65 3.33 5.34 -2.36
CA LEU A 65 3.17 4.17 -1.51
C LEU A 65 3.45 2.87 -2.27
N GLN A 66 2.86 2.69 -3.45
CA GLN A 66 3.04 1.45 -4.22
C GLN A 66 4.48 1.32 -4.73
N LEU A 67 5.13 2.43 -5.07
CA LEU A 67 6.55 2.46 -5.41
C LEU A 67 7.40 1.99 -4.23
N LEU A 68 7.12 2.47 -3.02
CA LEU A 68 7.81 2.01 -1.81
C LEU A 68 7.61 0.50 -1.61
N ILE A 69 6.38 0.00 -1.71
CA ILE A 69 6.10 -1.44 -1.57
C ILE A 69 6.84 -2.26 -2.64
N ALA A 70 6.87 -1.79 -3.89
CA ALA A 70 7.61 -2.43 -4.97
C ALA A 70 9.12 -2.49 -4.67
N ILE A 71 9.70 -1.36 -4.23
CA ILE A 71 11.12 -1.30 -3.85
C ILE A 71 11.41 -2.22 -2.66
N SER A 72 10.54 -2.28 -1.65
CA SER A 72 10.68 -3.23 -0.55
C SER A 72 10.71 -4.67 -1.05
N GLY A 73 9.83 -5.03 -1.99
CA GLY A 73 9.84 -6.36 -2.61
C GLY A 73 11.15 -6.64 -3.34
N VAL A 74 11.65 -5.67 -4.11
CA VAL A 74 12.94 -5.79 -4.82
C VAL A 74 14.11 -5.98 -3.86
N LEU A 75 14.18 -5.20 -2.79
CA LEU A 75 15.24 -5.32 -1.77
C LEU A 75 15.23 -6.70 -1.10
N GLU A 76 14.04 -7.25 -0.85
CA GLU A 76 13.87 -8.60 -0.29
C GLU A 76 14.27 -9.69 -1.31
N ILE A 77 13.93 -9.55 -2.60
CA ILE A 77 14.35 -10.48 -3.67
C ILE A 77 15.88 -10.53 -3.79
N PHE A 78 16.55 -9.39 -3.72
CA PHE A 78 18.01 -9.32 -3.80
C PHE A 78 18.71 -9.73 -2.49
N GLY A 79 17.97 -10.11 -1.45
CA GLY A 79 18.55 -10.53 -0.18
C GLY A 79 19.34 -9.42 0.52
N VAL A 80 18.98 -8.15 0.29
CA VAL A 80 19.66 -7.02 0.92
C VAL A 80 19.52 -7.12 2.44
N ASN A 81 20.61 -6.87 3.16
CA ASN A 81 20.59 -6.91 4.62
C ASN A 81 19.49 -5.99 5.17
N LYS A 82 18.72 -6.49 6.15
CA LYS A 82 17.62 -5.76 6.78
C LYS A 82 17.98 -4.35 7.23
N LYS A 83 19.17 -4.14 7.82
CA LYS A 83 19.62 -2.79 8.24
C LYS A 83 19.73 -1.85 7.05
N VAL A 84 20.36 -2.30 5.97
CA VAL A 84 20.54 -1.53 4.74
C VAL A 84 19.19 -1.28 4.06
N SER A 85 18.34 -2.31 3.98
CA SER A 85 16.98 -2.19 3.45
C SER A 85 16.17 -1.14 4.21
N THR A 86 16.21 -1.15 5.54
CA THR A 86 15.55 -0.14 6.38
C THR A 86 16.09 1.26 6.14
N THR A 87 17.41 1.43 5.99
CA THR A 87 18.00 2.75 5.69
C THR A 87 17.57 3.26 4.32
N ILE A 88 17.68 2.43 3.27
CA ILE A 88 17.25 2.78 1.91
C ILE A 88 15.77 3.16 1.91
N PHE A 89 14.94 2.33 2.52
CA PHE A 89 13.50 2.54 2.57
C PHE A 89 13.11 3.80 3.36
N SER A 90 13.79 4.08 4.48
CA SER A 90 13.58 5.30 5.27
C SER A 90 13.95 6.56 4.49
N VAL A 91 15.10 6.55 3.82
CA VAL A 91 15.57 7.69 3.01
C VAL A 91 14.62 7.92 1.83
N LEU A 92 14.25 6.87 1.10
CA LEU A 92 13.31 6.97 -0.01
C LEU A 92 11.94 7.47 0.45
N SER A 93 11.45 6.97 1.58
CA SER A 93 10.20 7.46 2.17
C SER A 93 10.31 8.95 2.46
N ALA A 94 11.35 9.40 3.16
CA ALA A 94 11.55 10.80 3.48
C ALA A 94 11.61 11.68 2.22
N VAL A 95 12.37 11.28 1.20
CA VAL A 95 12.47 12.00 -0.08
C VAL A 95 11.10 12.09 -0.75
N LEU A 96 10.36 10.99 -0.87
CA LEU A 96 9.03 10.98 -1.48
C LEU A 96 8.05 11.89 -0.72
N PHE A 97 8.06 11.87 0.61
CA PHE A 97 7.19 12.75 1.41
C PHE A 97 7.54 14.22 1.25
N ILE A 98 8.83 14.56 1.25
CA ILE A 98 9.29 15.92 0.97
C ILE A 98 8.82 16.33 -0.44
N THR A 99 9.01 15.48 -1.45
CA THR A 99 8.54 15.77 -2.82
C THR A 99 7.03 15.94 -2.90
N LEU A 100 6.23 15.14 -2.17
CA LEU A 100 4.78 15.29 -2.13
C LEU A 100 4.34 16.63 -1.53
N ILE A 101 4.95 17.02 -0.41
CA ILE A 101 4.61 18.26 0.30
C ILE A 101 5.06 19.48 -0.52
N PHE A 102 6.35 19.56 -0.89
CA PHE A 102 6.90 20.71 -1.61
C PHE A 102 6.44 20.77 -3.08
N GLY A 103 6.04 19.64 -3.66
CA GLY A 103 5.43 19.58 -4.98
C GLY A 103 3.97 20.04 -5.02
N GLY A 104 3.37 20.39 -3.87
CA GLY A 104 1.98 20.86 -3.80
C GLY A 104 0.94 19.74 -3.97
N TYR A 105 1.31 18.48 -3.80
CA TYR A 105 0.42 17.32 -3.96
C TYR A 105 -0.42 17.01 -2.71
N VAL A 106 -0.25 17.80 -1.64
CA VAL A 106 -0.98 17.69 -0.36
C VAL A 106 -1.69 19.01 -0.02
N PRO A 107 -2.61 19.50 -0.87
CA PRO A 107 -3.23 20.82 -0.70
C PRO A 107 -4.25 20.89 0.45
N ASP A 108 -4.81 19.77 0.88
CA ASP A 108 -5.96 19.75 1.78
C ASP A 108 -5.89 18.60 2.82
N ALA A 109 -6.76 18.66 3.82
CA ALA A 109 -6.78 17.73 4.95
C ALA A 109 -7.03 16.26 4.52
N LEU A 110 -7.78 16.03 3.43
CA LEU A 110 -8.00 14.69 2.92
C LEU A 110 -6.72 14.10 2.33
N ARG A 111 -5.91 14.91 1.65
CA ARG A 111 -4.61 14.46 1.12
C ARG A 111 -3.62 14.18 2.25
N TRP A 112 -3.69 14.94 3.35
CA TRP A 112 -2.95 14.61 4.58
C TRP A 112 -3.34 13.25 5.15
N LEU A 113 -4.62 12.88 5.12
CA LEU A 113 -5.09 11.55 5.51
C LEU A 113 -4.40 10.45 4.68
N GLY A 114 -4.32 10.65 3.36
CA GLY A 114 -3.61 9.74 2.45
C GLY A 114 -2.12 9.64 2.77
N VAL A 115 -1.45 10.77 3.05
CA VAL A 115 -0.04 10.82 3.45
C VAL A 115 0.20 10.05 4.75
N PHE A 116 -0.60 10.28 5.79
CA PHE A 116 -0.48 9.54 7.05
C PHE A 116 -0.77 8.05 6.89
N GLY A 117 -1.71 7.69 6.02
CA GLY A 117 -1.97 6.31 5.63
C GLY A 117 -0.75 5.65 5.00
N ALA A 118 -0.14 6.32 4.02
CA ALA A 118 1.07 5.85 3.36
C ALA A 118 2.25 5.73 4.34
N LEU A 119 2.44 6.72 5.22
CA LEU A 119 3.46 6.70 6.28
C LEU A 119 3.29 5.52 7.23
N GLY A 120 2.06 5.26 7.69
CA GLY A 120 1.77 4.15 8.59
C GLY A 120 2.14 2.80 7.97
N ILE A 121 1.86 2.59 6.68
CA ILE A 121 2.27 1.37 5.98
C ILE A 121 3.79 1.33 5.79
N ALA A 122 4.39 2.43 5.34
CA ALA A 122 5.83 2.53 5.11
C ALA A 122 6.65 2.26 6.39
N PHE A 123 6.34 2.95 7.49
CA PHE A 123 6.97 2.69 8.79
C PHE A 123 6.65 1.30 9.30
N GLY A 124 5.42 0.84 9.11
CA GLY A 124 5.02 -0.49 9.49
C GLY A 124 5.92 -1.57 8.87
N LEU A 125 6.24 -1.47 7.57
CA LEU A 125 7.14 -2.38 6.87
C LEU A 125 8.56 -2.39 7.47
N ILE A 126 9.07 -1.23 7.91
CA ILE A 126 10.39 -1.14 8.56
C ILE A 126 10.43 -1.97 9.86
N PHE A 127 9.36 -1.94 10.65
CA PHE A 127 9.33 -2.56 11.97
C PHE A 127 8.88 -4.03 11.98
N VAL A 128 8.44 -4.61 10.85
CA VAL A 128 8.12 -6.06 10.77
C VAL A 128 9.34 -6.91 11.14
N PRO A 129 9.22 -7.99 11.93
CA PRO A 129 7.99 -8.60 12.44
C PRO A 129 7.59 -8.14 13.85
N HIS A 130 8.05 -6.97 14.31
CA HIS A 130 7.67 -6.45 15.62
C HIS A 130 6.18 -6.05 15.64
N ARG A 131 5.52 -6.21 16.79
CA ARG A 131 4.10 -5.85 16.99
C ARG A 131 3.77 -4.43 16.52
N LEU A 132 4.64 -3.48 16.85
CA LEU A 132 4.48 -2.07 16.45
C LEU A 132 4.43 -1.89 14.93
N GLY A 133 5.14 -2.72 14.16
CA GLY A 133 5.06 -2.70 12.70
C GLY A 133 3.67 -3.07 12.20
N PHE A 134 3.09 -4.14 12.75
CA PHE A 134 1.72 -4.55 12.41
C PHE A 134 0.66 -3.53 12.84
N VAL A 135 0.81 -2.90 14.02
CA VAL A 135 -0.07 -1.81 14.46
C VAL A 135 0.01 -0.63 13.50
N SER A 136 1.23 -0.21 13.12
CA SER A 136 1.45 0.92 12.21
C SER A 136 0.86 0.64 10.83
N MET A 137 1.05 -0.57 10.27
CA MET A 137 0.42 -0.96 9.00
C MET A 137 -1.11 -1.00 9.09
N ALA A 138 -1.68 -1.48 10.21
CA ALA A 138 -3.13 -1.50 10.39
C ALA A 138 -3.73 -0.09 10.44
N LEU A 139 -3.11 0.82 11.19
CA LEU A 139 -3.53 2.22 11.25
C LEU A 139 -3.37 2.91 9.89
N GLY A 140 -2.23 2.70 9.23
CA GLY A 140 -1.97 3.23 7.90
C GLY A 140 -3.01 2.75 6.87
N GLY A 141 -3.29 1.45 6.86
CA GLY A 141 -4.33 0.86 6.02
C GLY A 141 -5.73 1.41 6.33
N ALA A 142 -6.08 1.60 7.61
CA ALA A 142 -7.38 2.16 7.99
C ALA A 142 -7.57 3.60 7.46
N LEU A 143 -6.53 4.43 7.52
CA LEU A 143 -6.55 5.77 6.93
C LEU A 143 -6.71 5.72 5.41
N LEU A 144 -6.04 4.78 4.74
CA LEU A 144 -6.17 4.61 3.28
C LEU A 144 -7.53 4.05 2.86
N VAL A 145 -8.18 3.24 3.69
CA VAL A 145 -9.57 2.80 3.47
C VAL A 145 -10.50 4.01 3.44
N ILE A 146 -10.29 4.99 4.32
CA ILE A 146 -11.09 6.21 4.33
C ILE A 146 -10.72 7.08 3.12
N TYR A 147 -9.44 7.20 2.78
CA TYR A 147 -8.95 8.05 1.69
C TYR A 147 -9.35 7.56 0.29
N ALA A 148 -9.23 6.26 0.02
CA ALA A 148 -9.33 5.69 -1.32
C ALA A 148 -10.66 5.96 -2.08
N PRO A 149 -11.84 5.93 -1.43
CA PRO A 149 -13.11 6.27 -2.09
C PRO A 149 -13.15 7.71 -2.63
N PHE A 150 -12.50 8.65 -1.95
CA PHE A 150 -12.52 10.06 -2.37
C PHE A 150 -11.69 10.33 -3.64
N VAL A 151 -10.73 9.45 -3.93
CA VAL A 151 -9.93 9.52 -5.16
C VAL A 151 -10.39 8.51 -6.21
N GLY A 152 -11.57 7.91 -6.02
CA GLY A 152 -12.16 6.93 -6.95
C GLY A 152 -11.41 5.60 -7.02
N ALA A 153 -10.54 5.32 -6.05
CA ALA A 153 -9.57 4.23 -6.08
C ALA A 153 -10.09 2.96 -5.38
N TRP A 154 -11.18 2.37 -5.88
CA TRP A 154 -11.84 1.23 -5.23
C TRP A 154 -10.95 0.00 -5.03
N VAL A 155 -10.03 -0.25 -5.95
CA VAL A 155 -9.03 -1.32 -5.82
C VAL A 155 -8.18 -1.11 -4.56
N PHE A 156 -7.76 0.14 -4.30
CA PHE A 156 -7.01 0.49 -3.09
C PHE A 156 -7.88 0.41 -1.84
N PHE A 157 -9.17 0.76 -1.92
CA PHE A 157 -10.10 0.58 -0.82
C PHE A 157 -10.14 -0.87 -0.35
N PHE A 158 -10.43 -1.82 -1.27
CA PHE A 158 -10.52 -3.23 -0.93
C PHE A 158 -9.19 -3.80 -0.45
N LEU A 159 -8.09 -3.46 -1.14
CA LEU A 159 -6.76 -3.93 -0.77
C LEU A 159 -6.38 -3.48 0.65
N ASN A 160 -6.54 -2.19 0.96
CA ASN A 160 -6.20 -1.66 2.29
C ASN A 160 -7.15 -2.18 3.36
N LEU A 161 -8.42 -2.40 3.07
CA LEU A 161 -9.38 -3.00 4.00
C LEU A 161 -8.93 -4.40 4.42
N ILE A 162 -8.57 -5.23 3.43
CA ILE A 162 -8.08 -6.59 3.68
C ILE A 162 -6.77 -6.53 4.48
N PHE A 163 -5.82 -5.68 4.08
CA PHE A 163 -4.55 -5.53 4.81
C PHE A 163 -4.73 -5.07 6.24
N THR A 164 -5.61 -4.10 6.50
CA THR A 164 -5.90 -3.63 7.86
C THR A 164 -6.41 -4.77 8.72
N ILE A 165 -7.37 -5.55 8.23
CA ILE A 165 -7.93 -6.69 8.96
C ILE A 165 -6.83 -7.72 9.26
N LEU A 166 -6.02 -8.09 8.26
CA LEU A 166 -4.94 -9.07 8.43
C LEU A 166 -3.89 -8.59 9.45
N ASN A 167 -3.51 -7.32 9.41
CA ASN A 167 -2.56 -6.75 10.35
C ASN A 167 -3.12 -6.71 11.78
N LEU A 168 -4.41 -6.34 11.95
CA LEU A 168 -5.08 -6.38 13.25
C LEU A 168 -5.15 -7.81 13.82
N GLN A 169 -5.47 -8.81 12.98
CA GLN A 169 -5.46 -10.22 13.38
C GLN A 169 -4.07 -10.65 13.87
N MET A 170 -3.01 -10.23 13.19
CA MET A 170 -1.63 -10.52 13.59
C MET A 170 -1.28 -9.86 14.93
N VAL A 171 -1.67 -8.60 15.15
CA VAL A 171 -1.48 -7.92 16.44
C VAL A 171 -2.18 -8.68 17.56
N MET A 172 -3.42 -9.10 17.37
CA MET A 172 -4.17 -9.87 18.36
C MET A 172 -3.52 -11.22 18.65
N ARG A 173 -2.98 -11.89 17.64
CA ARG A 173 -2.26 -13.16 17.80
C ARG A 173 -0.99 -12.99 18.62
N LEU A 174 -0.16 -11.99 18.29
CA LEU A 174 1.08 -11.71 19.02
C LEU A 174 0.81 -11.33 20.48
N ASN A 175 -0.30 -10.63 20.76
CA ASN A 175 -0.71 -10.29 22.13
C ASN A 175 -1.13 -11.50 22.97
N LYS A 176 -1.55 -12.62 22.33
CA LYS A 176 -1.85 -13.88 23.03
C LYS A 176 -0.58 -14.72 23.28
N GLU A 177 0.40 -14.64 22.39
CA GLU A 177 1.65 -15.41 22.47
C GLU A 177 2.70 -14.73 23.38
N GLN A 178 2.60 -13.41 23.58
CA GLN A 178 3.43 -12.63 24.51
C GLN A 178 2.55 -11.70 25.37
N PRO A 179 1.77 -12.25 26.32
CA PRO A 179 1.11 -11.43 27.32
C PRO A 179 2.19 -10.78 28.19
N ILE A 180 2.03 -9.49 28.45
CA ILE A 180 2.90 -8.70 29.34
C ILE A 180 2.93 -9.35 30.73
#